data_AF-A0A1Q8ITY6-F1
#
_entry.id   AF-A0A1Q8ITY6-F1
#
_cell.length_a   1.000
_cell.length_b   1.000
_cell.length_c   1.000
_cell.angle_alpha   90.00
_cell.angle_beta   90.00
_cell.angle_gamma   90.00
#
_symmetry.space_group_name_H-M   'P 1'
#
loop_
_entity.id
_entity.type
_entity.pdbx_description
1 polymer ?
#
loop_
_entity_poly.entity_id
_entity_poly.type
_entity_poly.pdbx_seq_one_letter_code
_entity_poly.pdbx_strand_id
1 'polypeptide(L)'
;MGYMNDWANQTLRDSTGAIAQAQRVQAEVAARREREHAAADEAEDLRRTARATHLLRVEQKRLELARLRADTVDAQLVRWRDALPPEQRCMRRSFADIRAAIRGVRIGTNATNPALAAALRRAGWCRERDWRDASNGYRIWWYPPVWERHEADAADFGWYD
;
A
#
# COMPACT_ATOMS: atom_id res chain seq x y z
N MET A 1 -37.56 82.82 -2.28
CA MET A 1 -36.17 82.55 -1.83
C MET A 1 -36.04 81.11 -1.31
N GLY A 2 -36.28 80.09 -2.16
CA GLY A 2 -36.17 78.67 -1.76
C GLY A 2 -35.16 77.85 -2.57
N TYR A 3 -34.89 78.29 -3.81
CA TYR A 3 -34.09 77.54 -4.79
C TYR A 3 -32.64 77.25 -4.38
N MET A 4 -31.96 78.18 -3.67
CA MET A 4 -30.58 77.93 -3.22
C MET A 4 -30.50 76.92 -2.08
N ASN A 5 -31.47 76.92 -1.17
CA ASN A 5 -31.51 75.93 -0.08
C ASN A 5 -31.90 74.54 -0.61
N ASP A 6 -32.84 74.47 -1.56
CA ASP A 6 -33.21 73.21 -2.20
C ASP A 6 -32.06 72.63 -3.03
N TRP A 7 -31.35 73.46 -3.79
CA TRP A 7 -30.17 73.03 -4.53
C TRP A 7 -29.07 72.53 -3.60
N ALA A 8 -28.71 73.28 -2.55
CA ALA A 8 -27.68 72.86 -1.60
C ALA A 8 -28.03 71.54 -0.88
N ASN A 9 -29.31 71.36 -0.51
CA ASN A 9 -29.78 70.12 0.09
C ASN A 9 -29.77 68.94 -0.91
N GLN A 10 -30.04 69.21 -2.19
CA GLN A 10 -29.93 68.22 -3.27
C GLN A 10 -28.47 67.78 -3.44
N THR A 11 -27.51 68.70 -3.54
CA THR A 11 -26.08 68.37 -3.70
C THR A 11 -25.52 67.63 -2.49
N LEU A 12 -25.96 67.95 -1.28
CA LEU A 12 -25.59 67.23 -0.06
C LEU A 12 -26.14 65.80 -0.05
N ARG A 13 -27.38 65.58 -0.51
CA ARG A 13 -27.94 64.22 -0.64
C ARG A 13 -27.26 63.41 -1.73
N ASP A 14 -26.95 64.03 -2.86
CA ASP A 14 -26.29 63.35 -3.98
C ASP A 14 -24.83 63.00 -3.63
N SER A 15 -24.11 63.90 -2.94
CA SER A 15 -22.74 63.63 -2.47
C SER A 15 -22.69 62.58 -1.37
N THR A 16 -23.63 62.58 -0.41
CA THR A 16 -23.72 61.54 0.63
C THR A 16 -24.11 60.19 0.04
N GLY A 17 -25.02 60.15 -0.94
CA GLY A 17 -25.34 58.93 -1.70
C GLY A 17 -24.14 58.37 -2.46
N ALA A 18 -23.38 59.23 -3.14
CA ALA A 18 -22.17 58.83 -3.87
C ALA A 18 -21.07 58.30 -2.94
N ILE A 19 -20.87 58.92 -1.77
CA ILE A 19 -19.91 58.46 -0.76
C ILE A 19 -20.32 57.10 -0.19
N ALA A 20 -21.60 56.92 0.17
CA ALA A 20 -22.11 55.64 0.67
C ALA A 20 -21.99 54.52 -0.38
N GLN A 21 -22.21 54.84 -1.65
CA GLN A 21 -22.04 53.89 -2.75
C GLN A 21 -20.57 53.54 -2.96
N ALA A 22 -19.66 54.51 -2.92
CA ALA A 22 -18.22 54.27 -3.00
C ALA A 22 -17.71 53.39 -1.84
N GLN A 23 -18.21 53.61 -0.61
CA GLN A 23 -17.88 52.78 0.54
C GLN A 23 -18.38 51.33 0.40
N ARG A 24 -19.59 51.13 -0.15
CA ARG A 24 -20.11 49.79 -0.45
C ARG A 24 -19.25 49.05 -1.48
N VAL A 25 -18.88 49.73 -2.57
CA VAL A 25 -18.00 49.15 -3.60
C VAL A 25 -16.62 48.81 -3.01
N GLN A 26 -16.05 49.68 -2.17
CA GLN A 26 -14.78 49.40 -1.50
C GLN A 26 -14.89 48.21 -0.54
N ALA A 27 -15.97 48.10 0.23
CA ALA A 27 -16.22 46.98 1.13
C ALA A 27 -16.41 45.67 0.35
N GLU A 28 -17.12 45.69 -0.78
CA GLU A 28 -17.27 44.51 -1.66
C GLU A 28 -15.93 44.07 -2.27
N VAL A 29 -15.09 45.02 -2.70
CA VAL A 29 -13.75 44.73 -3.22
C VAL A 29 -12.85 44.15 -2.13
N ALA A 30 -12.90 44.69 -0.90
CA ALA A 30 -12.15 44.16 0.24
C ALA A 30 -12.60 42.73 0.59
N ALA A 31 -13.91 42.50 0.72
CA ALA A 31 -14.47 41.18 1.00
C ALA A 31 -14.14 40.16 -0.11
N ARG A 32 -14.11 40.60 -1.37
CA ARG A 32 -13.68 39.75 -2.49
C ARG A 32 -12.21 39.36 -2.37
N ARG A 33 -11.32 40.31 -2.07
CA ARG A 33 -9.89 40.04 -1.87
C ARG A 33 -9.65 39.08 -0.71
N GLU A 34 -10.36 39.26 0.41
CA GLU A 34 -10.26 38.36 1.57
C GLU A 34 -10.67 36.92 1.20
N ARG A 35 -11.75 36.74 0.43
CA ARG A 35 -12.14 35.41 -0.07
C ARG A 35 -11.12 34.81 -1.02
N GLU A 36 -10.56 35.63 -1.92
CA GLU A 36 -9.52 35.18 -2.86
C GLU A 36 -8.24 34.76 -2.11
N HIS A 37 -7.85 35.48 -1.06
CA HIS A 37 -6.73 35.11 -0.18
C HIS A 37 -7.01 33.83 0.60
N ALA A 38 -8.18 33.72 1.25
CA ALA A 38 -8.55 32.52 2.00
C ALA A 38 -8.57 31.26 1.10
N ALA A 39 -9.10 31.38 -0.12
CA ALA A 39 -9.08 30.30 -1.10
C ALA A 39 -7.66 29.94 -1.57
N ALA A 40 -6.76 30.93 -1.68
CA ALA A 40 -5.36 30.69 -2.03
C ALA A 40 -4.62 29.95 -0.91
N ASP A 41 -4.85 30.31 0.35
CA ASP A 41 -4.26 29.68 1.52
C ASP A 41 -4.74 28.22 1.66
N GLU A 42 -6.04 27.98 1.52
CA GLU A 42 -6.61 26.61 1.52
C GLU A 42 -6.01 25.75 0.39
N ALA A 43 -5.84 26.31 -0.80
CA ALA A 43 -5.22 25.61 -1.92
C ALA A 43 -3.74 25.30 -1.66
N GLU A 44 -3.02 26.17 -0.96
CA GLU A 44 -1.63 25.91 -0.57
C GLU A 44 -1.54 24.78 0.47
N ASP A 45 -2.41 24.78 1.47
CA ASP A 45 -2.43 23.74 2.50
C ASP A 45 -2.80 22.36 1.91
N LEU A 46 -3.74 22.31 0.97
CA LEU A 46 -4.02 21.09 0.21
C LEU A 46 -2.81 20.61 -0.60
N ARG A 47 -2.03 21.53 -1.21
CA ARG A 47 -0.79 21.15 -1.91
C ARG A 47 0.28 20.64 -0.96
N ARG A 48 0.44 21.25 0.22
CA ARG A 48 1.39 20.83 1.25
C ARG A 48 1.05 19.43 1.77
N THR A 49 -0.22 19.18 2.10
CA THR A 49 -0.68 17.85 2.55
C THR A 49 -0.56 16.79 1.46
N ALA A 50 -0.90 17.12 0.20
CA ALA A 50 -0.69 16.21 -0.93
C ALA A 50 0.78 15.84 -1.14
N ARG A 51 1.71 16.80 -1.00
CA ARG A 51 3.15 16.54 -1.07
C ARG A 51 3.62 15.66 0.09
N ALA A 52 3.20 15.97 1.32
CA ALA A 52 3.58 15.19 2.51
C ALA A 52 3.12 13.73 2.40
N THR A 53 1.86 13.51 1.98
CA THR A 53 1.32 12.15 1.76
C THR A 53 2.04 11.41 0.64
N HIS A 54 2.41 12.11 -0.45
CA HIS A 54 3.20 11.50 -1.51
C HIS A 54 4.58 11.05 -1.02
N LEU A 55 5.30 11.91 -0.30
CA LEU A 55 6.62 11.60 0.27
C LEU A 55 6.54 10.40 1.23
N LEU A 56 5.52 10.36 2.08
CA LEU A 56 5.29 9.24 2.99
C LEU A 56 5.09 7.92 2.23
N ARG A 57 4.31 7.91 1.15
CA ARG A 57 4.14 6.72 0.30
C ARG A 57 5.45 6.29 -0.36
N VAL A 58 6.28 7.24 -0.81
CA VAL A 58 7.59 6.95 -1.41
C VAL A 58 8.52 6.30 -0.39
N GLU A 59 8.61 6.85 0.82
CA GLU A 59 9.45 6.29 1.89
C GLU A 59 8.96 4.91 2.36
N GLN A 60 7.65 4.70 2.48
CA GLN A 60 7.08 3.38 2.77
C GLN A 60 7.49 2.35 1.71
N LYS A 61 7.37 2.71 0.43
CA LYS A 61 7.78 1.83 -0.68
C LYS A 61 9.29 1.58 -0.67
N ARG A 62 10.10 2.58 -0.34
CA ARG A 62 11.55 2.44 -0.21
C ARG A 62 11.93 1.48 0.92
N LEU A 63 11.28 1.59 2.08
CA LEU A 63 11.48 0.68 3.21
C LEU A 63 11.05 -0.76 2.87
N GLU A 64 9.94 -0.93 2.17
CA GLU A 64 9.50 -2.25 1.68
C GLU A 64 10.55 -2.85 0.74
N LEU A 65 11.03 -2.09 -0.24
CA LEU A 65 12.08 -2.54 -1.15
C LEU A 65 13.39 -2.85 -0.44
N ALA A 66 13.77 -2.07 0.57
CA ALA A 66 14.96 -2.31 1.39
C ALA A 66 14.82 -3.61 2.20
N ARG A 67 13.66 -3.84 2.83
CA ARG A 67 13.34 -5.11 3.50
C ARG A 67 13.41 -6.29 2.54
N LEU A 68 12.80 -6.17 1.37
CA LEU A 68 12.81 -7.21 0.34
C LEU A 68 14.23 -7.50 -0.20
N ARG A 69 15.12 -6.51 -0.25
CA ARG A 69 16.53 -6.70 -0.64
C ARG A 69 17.36 -7.37 0.46
N ALA A 70 17.05 -7.08 1.72
CA ALA A 70 17.72 -7.67 2.88
C ALA A 70 17.19 -9.07 3.24
N ASP A 71 15.96 -9.39 2.79
CA ASP A 71 15.32 -10.67 3.06
C ASP A 71 16.01 -11.82 2.33
N THR A 72 16.70 -12.66 3.11
CA THR A 72 17.26 -13.91 2.63
C THR A 72 16.15 -14.86 2.18
N VAL A 73 16.49 -15.80 1.29
CA VAL A 73 15.55 -16.84 0.84
C VAL A 73 14.95 -17.62 2.03
N ASP A 74 15.71 -17.79 3.12
CA ASP A 74 15.23 -18.42 4.35
C ASP A 74 14.13 -17.59 5.03
N ALA A 75 14.36 -16.28 5.21
CA ALA A 75 13.39 -15.38 5.83
C ALA A 75 12.11 -15.22 4.99
N GLN A 76 12.22 -15.32 3.65
CA GLN A 76 11.07 -15.34 2.77
C GLN A 76 10.29 -16.66 2.87
N LEU A 77 10.99 -17.80 2.93
CA LEU A 77 10.39 -19.12 3.07
C LEU A 77 9.59 -19.23 4.38
N VAL A 78 10.16 -18.81 5.51
CA VAL A 78 9.48 -18.83 6.82
C VAL A 78 8.23 -17.97 6.81
N ARG A 79 8.33 -16.72 6.36
CA ARG A 79 7.17 -15.81 6.30
C ARG A 79 6.09 -16.29 5.36
N TRP A 80 6.47 -16.82 4.20
CA TRP A 80 5.50 -17.41 3.28
C TRP A 80 4.78 -18.59 3.94
N ARG A 81 5.52 -19.48 4.63
CA ARG A 81 4.94 -20.60 5.39
C ARG A 81 3.96 -20.11 6.46
N ASP A 82 4.35 -19.12 7.25
CA ASP A 82 3.52 -18.62 8.35
C ASP A 82 2.26 -17.88 7.86
N ALA A 83 2.31 -17.32 6.65
CA ALA A 83 1.16 -16.73 5.99
C ALA A 83 0.14 -17.76 5.47
N LEU A 84 0.49 -19.05 5.38
CA LEU A 84 -0.44 -20.10 4.99
C LEU A 84 -1.40 -20.44 6.15
N PRO A 85 -2.66 -20.80 5.84
CA PRO A 85 -3.57 -21.41 6.80
C PRO A 85 -2.97 -22.67 7.45
N PRO A 86 -3.27 -22.99 8.71
CA PRO A 86 -2.69 -24.14 9.41
C PRO A 86 -2.79 -25.45 8.64
N GLU A 87 -3.94 -25.71 8.01
CA GLU A 87 -4.23 -26.92 7.24
C GLU A 87 -3.32 -27.05 6.01
N GLN A 88 -2.87 -25.91 5.49
CA GLN A 88 -2.05 -25.83 4.28
C GLN A 88 -0.55 -25.86 4.55
N ARG A 89 -0.12 -25.72 5.81
CA ARG A 89 1.30 -25.74 6.19
C ARG A 89 1.89 -27.14 6.10
N CYS A 90 1.08 -28.16 6.38
CA CYS A 90 1.47 -29.57 6.39
C CYS A 90 1.41 -30.24 5.00
N MET A 91 0.83 -29.57 4.00
CA MET A 91 0.69 -30.11 2.65
C MET A 91 2.00 -30.08 1.87
N ARG A 92 2.29 -31.18 1.15
CA ARG A 92 3.39 -31.21 0.18
C ARG A 92 3.19 -30.19 -0.93
N ARG A 93 4.26 -29.59 -1.43
CA ARG A 93 4.21 -28.61 -2.53
C ARG A 93 5.26 -28.87 -3.59
N SER A 94 4.95 -28.46 -4.81
CA SER A 94 5.92 -28.55 -5.90
C SER A 94 6.98 -27.48 -5.72
N PHE A 95 8.19 -27.74 -6.23
CA PHE A 95 9.25 -26.74 -6.20
C PHE A 95 8.88 -25.47 -6.98
N ALA A 96 8.06 -25.62 -8.03
CA ALA A 96 7.59 -24.50 -8.84
C ALA A 96 6.64 -23.59 -8.05
N ASP A 97 5.73 -24.16 -7.24
CA ASP A 97 4.79 -23.39 -6.43
C ASP A 97 5.51 -22.60 -5.34
N ILE A 98 6.45 -23.23 -4.64
CA ILE A 98 7.28 -22.58 -3.61
C ILE A 98 8.09 -21.45 -4.25
N ARG A 99 8.68 -21.70 -5.42
CA ARG A 99 9.46 -20.70 -6.15
C ARG A 99 8.61 -19.52 -6.60
N ALA A 100 7.37 -19.75 -7.04
CA ALA A 100 6.46 -18.70 -7.47
C ALA A 100 6.06 -17.78 -6.30
N ALA A 101 6.03 -18.31 -5.08
CA ALA A 101 5.70 -17.54 -3.88
C ALA A 101 6.88 -16.68 -3.35
N ILE A 102 8.12 -17.08 -3.62
CA ILE A 102 9.32 -16.41 -3.11
C ILE A 102 9.85 -15.40 -4.12
N ARG A 103 10.03 -14.14 -3.70
CA ARG A 103 10.45 -13.04 -4.57
C ARG A 103 11.97 -13.02 -4.75
N GLY A 104 12.43 -12.56 -5.92
CA GLY A 104 13.87 -12.38 -6.18
C GLY A 104 14.65 -13.66 -6.52
N VAL A 105 14.01 -14.83 -6.45
CA VAL A 105 14.52 -16.05 -7.08
C VAL A 105 14.39 -15.88 -8.60
N ARG A 106 15.46 -15.40 -9.26
CA ARG A 106 15.49 -15.25 -10.73
C ARG A 106 14.99 -16.54 -11.39
N ILE A 107 14.06 -16.39 -12.32
CA ILE A 107 13.71 -17.40 -13.32
C ILE A 107 14.92 -17.49 -14.28
N GLY A 108 16.02 -18.07 -13.80
CA GLY A 108 17.06 -18.55 -14.69
C GLY A 108 16.56 -19.77 -15.46
N THR A 109 17.22 -20.10 -16.56
CA THR A 109 17.00 -21.31 -17.37
C THR A 109 17.11 -22.62 -16.59
N ASN A 110 17.69 -22.59 -15.38
CA ASN A 110 17.74 -23.76 -14.51
C ASN A 110 16.41 -23.96 -13.79
N ALA A 111 15.77 -25.10 -14.07
CA ALA A 111 14.57 -25.57 -13.38
C ALA A 111 14.74 -25.71 -11.85
N THR A 112 15.98 -25.67 -11.35
CA THR A 112 16.33 -25.76 -9.93
C THR A 112 17.10 -24.52 -9.48
N ASN A 113 16.57 -23.81 -8.49
CA ASN A 113 17.32 -22.74 -7.80
C ASN A 113 18.05 -23.37 -6.60
N PRO A 114 19.40 -23.39 -6.58
CA PRO A 114 20.17 -24.06 -5.54
C PRO A 114 20.04 -23.38 -4.17
N ALA A 115 19.89 -22.04 -4.14
CA ALA A 115 19.71 -21.29 -2.90
C ALA A 115 18.36 -21.63 -2.24
N LEU A 116 17.28 -21.75 -3.02
CA LEU A 116 15.98 -22.20 -2.52
C LEU A 116 16.02 -23.64 -2.04
N ALA A 117 16.65 -24.55 -2.79
CA ALA A 117 16.80 -25.94 -2.36
C ALA A 117 17.61 -26.06 -1.05
N ALA A 118 18.66 -25.23 -0.88
CA ALA A 118 19.43 -25.18 0.36
C ALA A 118 18.62 -24.60 1.52
N ALA A 119 17.84 -23.54 1.28
CA ALA A 119 16.94 -22.94 2.27
C ALA A 119 15.88 -23.95 2.76
N LEU A 120 15.24 -24.67 1.83
CA LEU A 120 14.26 -25.72 2.15
C LEU A 120 14.87 -26.81 3.04
N ARG A 121 16.06 -27.31 2.70
CA ARG A 121 16.77 -28.30 3.53
C ARG A 121 17.11 -27.78 4.92
N ARG A 122 17.57 -26.53 5.04
CA ARG A 122 17.86 -25.88 6.33
C ARG A 122 16.60 -25.72 7.18
N ALA A 123 15.46 -25.44 6.54
CA ALA A 123 14.16 -25.39 7.18
C ALA A 123 13.57 -26.79 7.48
N GLY A 124 14.32 -27.87 7.23
CA GLY A 124 13.90 -29.25 7.52
C GLY A 124 12.94 -29.86 6.50
N TRP A 125 12.71 -29.21 5.35
CA TRP A 125 11.87 -29.78 4.30
C TRP A 125 12.58 -30.95 3.61
N CYS A 126 11.82 -32.01 3.34
CA CYS A 126 12.33 -33.22 2.69
C CYS A 126 11.92 -33.24 1.22
N ARG A 127 12.84 -33.66 0.35
CA ARG A 127 12.58 -33.83 -1.08
C ARG A 127 12.36 -35.30 -1.37
N GLU A 128 11.20 -35.65 -1.92
CA GLU A 128 10.91 -37.00 -2.38
C GLU A 128 10.57 -36.99 -3.88
N ARG A 129 10.85 -38.12 -4.54
CA ARG A 129 10.49 -38.34 -5.94
C ARG A 129 9.27 -39.23 -5.95
N ASP A 130 8.19 -38.75 -6.55
CA ASP A 130 7.01 -39.56 -6.77
C ASP A 130 7.03 -40.10 -8.21
N TRP A 131 6.89 -41.42 -8.31
CA TRP A 131 6.87 -42.18 -9.55
C TRP A 131 5.44 -42.46 -10.05
N ARG A 132 4.41 -42.07 -9.26
CA ARG A 132 3.01 -42.27 -9.62
C ARG A 132 2.59 -41.28 -10.71
N ASP A 133 2.85 -41.68 -11.95
CA ASP A 133 2.14 -41.38 -13.21
C ASP A 133 3.12 -41.56 -14.38
N ALA A 134 3.30 -42.82 -14.76
CA ALA A 134 4.19 -43.22 -15.85
C ALA A 134 3.61 -42.84 -17.23
N SER A 135 3.77 -41.56 -17.59
CA SER A 135 3.77 -41.08 -18.97
C SER A 135 4.66 -39.84 -19.16
N ASN A 136 4.89 -39.05 -18.11
CA ASN A 136 5.62 -37.77 -18.18
C ASN A 136 6.88 -37.66 -17.29
N GLY A 137 7.37 -38.77 -16.73
CA GLY A 137 8.56 -38.79 -15.86
C GLY A 137 8.28 -38.51 -14.38
N TYR A 138 9.33 -38.55 -13.55
CA TYR A 138 9.22 -38.39 -12.10
C TYR A 138 8.85 -36.95 -11.71
N ARG A 139 7.98 -36.79 -10.70
CA ARG A 139 7.69 -35.48 -10.09
C ARG A 139 8.45 -35.34 -8.76
N ILE A 140 8.96 -34.15 -8.50
CA ILE A 140 9.66 -33.84 -7.26
C ILE A 140 8.70 -33.08 -6.34
N TRP A 141 8.42 -33.65 -5.18
CA TRP A 141 7.64 -33.02 -4.14
C TRP A 141 8.53 -32.62 -2.97
N TRP A 142 8.23 -31.46 -2.40
CA TRP A 142 8.83 -30.99 -1.17
C TRP A 142 7.80 -31.11 -0.05
N TYR A 143 8.19 -31.84 0.98
CA TYR A 143 7.38 -32.08 2.15
C TYR A 143 7.86 -31.20 3.30
N PRO A 144 6.95 -30.61 4.09
CA PRO A 144 7.29 -29.87 5.30
C PRO A 144 7.97 -30.77 6.34
N PRO A 145 8.66 -30.17 7.32
CA PRO A 145 9.44 -30.90 8.31
C PRO A 145 8.60 -31.88 9.15
N VAL A 146 9.21 -33.02 9.49
CA VAL A 146 8.54 -34.25 9.97
C VAL A 146 7.76 -34.08 11.28
N TRP A 147 8.14 -33.15 12.14
CA TRP A 147 7.41 -32.86 13.39
C TRP A 147 5.99 -32.33 13.15
N GLU A 148 5.72 -31.79 11.95
CA GLU A 148 4.38 -31.29 11.57
C GLU A 148 3.53 -32.36 10.85
N ARG A 149 4.14 -33.46 10.36
CA ARG A 149 3.38 -34.56 9.71
C ARG A 149 2.58 -35.35 10.72
N HIS A 150 3.11 -35.52 11.93
CA HIS A 150 2.42 -36.25 13.00
C HIS A 150 1.17 -35.53 13.53
N GLU A 151 1.10 -34.19 13.47
CA GLU A 151 -0.12 -33.45 13.85
C GLU A 151 -1.22 -33.54 12.78
N ALA A 152 -0.85 -33.54 11.50
CA ALA A 152 -1.81 -33.66 10.39
C ALA A 152 -2.34 -35.10 10.24
N ASP A 153 -1.46 -36.11 10.35
CA ASP A 153 -1.88 -37.52 10.30
C ASP A 153 -2.71 -37.90 11.55
N ALA A 154 -2.44 -37.29 12.71
CA ALA A 154 -3.27 -37.47 13.91
C ALA A 154 -4.66 -36.81 13.80
N ALA A 155 -4.83 -35.80 12.94
CA ALA A 155 -6.12 -35.15 12.71
C ALA A 155 -7.02 -35.95 11.74
N ASP A 156 -6.44 -36.67 10.78
CA ASP A 156 -7.18 -37.51 9.81
C ASP A 156 -7.49 -38.92 10.36
N PHE A 157 -6.68 -39.43 11.28
CA PHE A 157 -6.97 -40.64 12.03
C PHE A 157 -7.58 -40.25 13.38
N GLY A 158 -8.92 -40.22 13.48
CA GLY A 158 -9.68 -39.99 14.71
C GLY A 158 -9.34 -40.97 15.84
N TRP A 159 -8.19 -40.77 16.46
CA TRP A 159 -7.64 -41.48 17.60
C TRP A 159 -7.26 -40.43 18.65
N TYR A 160 -8.26 -39.78 19.20
CA TYR A 160 -8.22 -39.32 20.57
C TYR A 160 -9.55 -39.73 21.20
N ASP A 161 -9.45 -40.63 22.19
CA ASP A 161 -10.52 -41.08 23.07
C ASP A 161 -11.27 -39.92 23.75
#